data_AF-D2SFZ6-F1
#
_entry.id   AF-D2SFZ6-F1
#
_cell.length_a   1.000
_cell.length_b   1.000
_cell.length_c   1.000
_cell.angle_alpha   90.00
_cell.angle_beta   90.00
_cell.angle_gamma   90.00
#
_symmetry.space_group_name_H-M   'P 1'
#
loop_
_entity.id
_entity.type
_entity.pdbx_description
1 polymer ?
#
loop_
_entity_poly.entity_id
_entity_poly.type
_entity_poly.pdbx_seq_one_letter_code
_entity_poly.pdbx_strand_id
1 'polypeptide(L)'
;MVAVLSIQSHVAYGHVGNSSAVFPLQRLGIEVWPVHTVQFSNHTGYGEWKGRVFDGQAIEEVVDGIAERGVLGSCDAVLSGYLGSADIGHAVVQTVQRVRSVNPAAVYCCDPVIGDVGRGVFVRPGIPEFMREVAVPAADLVTPNHFELDFLAGTATKTLDEVRDAVDAVQAFGPRVVLTTSLVTDDTPGDAVDLLASEGGRHFRVRTPRLDVSVNGAGDAIAALFLAHWLSSRDAGAALGAAAASVHGLLEATEKARSREILLVAAQDEFVTPSHTFPVEEV
;
A
#
# COMPACT_ATOMS: atom_id res chain seq x y z
N MET A 1 9.25 20.03 -2.88
CA MET A 1 8.21 19.43 -2.01
C MET A 1 7.77 18.18 -2.74
N VAL A 2 7.74 17.03 -2.08
CA VAL A 2 7.33 15.77 -2.71
C VAL A 2 5.82 15.77 -2.87
N ALA A 3 5.30 15.40 -4.05
CA ALA A 3 3.87 15.30 -4.31
C ALA A 3 3.47 13.88 -4.76
N VAL A 4 2.37 13.37 -4.19
CA VAL A 4 1.82 12.05 -4.47
C VAL A 4 0.38 12.17 -4.99
N LEU A 5 0.12 11.64 -6.18
CA LEU A 5 -1.22 11.44 -6.71
C LEU A 5 -1.76 10.10 -6.20
N SER A 6 -2.70 10.12 -5.26
CA SER A 6 -3.22 8.90 -4.63
C SER A 6 -4.61 8.54 -5.16
N ILE A 7 -4.70 7.46 -5.93
CA ILE A 7 -5.93 6.99 -6.59
C ILE A 7 -6.44 5.74 -5.85
N GLN A 8 -7.36 5.94 -4.90
CA GLN A 8 -7.84 4.87 -4.02
C GLN A 8 -9.29 5.10 -3.57
N SER A 9 -9.85 4.13 -2.83
CA SER A 9 -11.18 4.26 -2.23
C SER A 9 -11.25 5.41 -1.19
N HIS A 10 -12.46 5.91 -0.89
CA HIS A 10 -12.67 6.87 0.20
C HIS A 10 -13.96 6.59 0.98
N VAL A 11 -13.88 6.77 2.30
CA VAL A 11 -14.99 6.62 3.24
C VAL A 11 -15.12 7.87 4.10
N ALA A 12 -16.36 8.25 4.40
CA ALA A 12 -16.64 9.42 5.26
C ALA A 12 -16.46 9.10 6.75
N TYR A 13 -16.73 7.87 7.17
CA TYR A 13 -16.53 7.36 8.53
C TYR A 13 -15.60 6.14 8.50
N GLY A 14 -14.59 6.17 9.37
CA GLY A 14 -13.54 5.16 9.43
C GLY A 14 -12.40 5.40 8.45
N HIS A 15 -11.50 4.43 8.33
CA HIS A 15 -10.24 4.60 7.61
C HIS A 15 -9.90 3.40 6.72
N VAL A 16 -10.09 3.58 5.41
CA VAL A 16 -9.57 2.73 4.32
C VAL A 16 -9.25 3.60 3.11
N GLY A 17 -8.42 3.09 2.19
CA GLY A 17 -7.98 3.76 0.98
C GLY A 17 -7.36 5.12 1.27
N ASN A 18 -7.77 6.16 0.53
CA ASN A 18 -7.31 7.54 0.72
C ASN A 18 -7.64 8.07 2.13
N SER A 19 -8.69 7.58 2.78
CA SER A 19 -9.01 7.97 4.17
C SER A 19 -8.02 7.38 5.19
N SER A 20 -7.21 6.42 4.75
CA SER A 20 -6.11 5.83 5.53
C SER A 20 -4.72 6.27 5.04
N ALA A 21 -4.53 6.50 3.74
CA ALA A 21 -3.24 6.85 3.15
C ALA A 21 -2.91 8.35 3.18
N VAL A 22 -3.89 9.24 2.96
CA VAL A 22 -3.64 10.68 2.74
C VAL A 22 -3.08 11.35 4.00
N PHE A 23 -3.66 11.09 5.17
CA PHE A 23 -3.25 11.76 6.40
C PHE A 23 -1.82 11.37 6.84
N PRO A 24 -1.41 10.09 6.86
CA PRO A 24 -0.01 9.72 7.12
C PRO A 24 1.00 10.40 6.19
N LEU A 25 0.72 10.44 4.88
CA LEU A 25 1.58 11.14 3.90
C LEU A 25 1.70 12.62 4.24
N GLN A 26 0.58 13.31 4.45
CA GLN A 26 0.55 14.72 4.79
C GLN A 26 1.24 15.02 6.12
N ARG A 27 1.07 14.14 7.11
CA ARG A 27 1.71 14.26 8.43
C ARG A 27 3.23 14.12 8.36
N LEU A 28 3.73 13.40 7.35
CA LEU A 28 5.15 13.29 6.98
C LEU A 28 5.64 14.42 6.06
N GLY A 29 4.80 15.41 5.75
CA GLY A 29 5.16 16.58 4.95
C GLY A 29 5.12 16.38 3.44
N ILE A 30 4.40 15.36 2.98
CA ILE A 30 4.17 15.08 1.56
C ILE A 30 2.86 15.73 1.10
N GLU A 31 2.89 16.41 -0.03
CA GLU A 31 1.68 16.94 -0.68
C GLU A 31 0.92 15.78 -1.33
N VAL A 32 -0.41 15.74 -1.18
CA VAL A 32 -1.22 14.63 -1.68
C VAL A 32 -2.38 15.15 -2.51
N TRP A 33 -2.52 14.63 -3.73
CA TRP A 33 -3.66 14.88 -4.60
C TRP A 33 -4.54 13.63 -4.58
N PRO A 34 -5.56 13.56 -3.72
CA PRO A 34 -6.41 12.38 -3.65
C PRO A 34 -7.43 12.38 -4.80
N VAL A 35 -7.45 11.28 -5.56
CA VAL A 35 -8.53 10.96 -6.50
C VAL A 35 -9.26 9.74 -5.98
N HIS A 36 -10.57 9.85 -5.81
CA HIS A 36 -11.37 8.83 -5.13
C HIS A 36 -12.02 7.87 -6.12
N THR A 37 -11.83 6.57 -5.95
CA THR A 37 -12.48 5.52 -6.76
C THR A 37 -13.89 5.20 -6.26
N VAL A 38 -14.16 5.47 -4.99
CA VAL A 38 -15.51 5.42 -4.39
C VAL A 38 -15.63 6.55 -3.37
N GLN A 39 -16.86 6.96 -3.10
CA GLN A 39 -17.19 7.76 -1.93
C GLN A 39 -18.30 7.05 -1.15
N PHE A 40 -17.91 6.36 -0.07
CA PHE A 40 -18.82 5.60 0.78
C PHE A 40 -19.00 6.23 2.16
N SER A 41 -20.09 5.85 2.85
CA SER A 41 -20.32 6.23 4.24
C SER A 41 -19.27 5.61 5.17
N ASN A 42 -18.92 4.34 4.93
CA ASN A 42 -18.02 3.53 5.75
C ASN A 42 -17.48 2.36 4.91
N HIS A 43 -16.45 1.67 5.40
CA HIS A 43 -15.86 0.55 4.68
C HIS A 43 -16.80 -0.68 4.65
N THR A 44 -16.62 -1.56 3.66
CA THR A 44 -17.48 -2.73 3.42
C THR A 44 -17.46 -3.76 4.56
N GLY A 45 -16.41 -3.79 5.39
CA GLY A 45 -16.33 -4.61 6.60
C GLY A 45 -17.40 -4.32 7.69
N TYR A 46 -18.30 -3.34 7.50
CA TYR A 46 -19.51 -3.17 8.32
C TYR A 46 -20.70 -4.02 7.85
N GLY A 47 -20.64 -4.60 6.64
CA GLY A 47 -21.74 -5.35 6.02
C GLY A 47 -22.73 -4.48 5.24
N GLU A 48 -22.96 -3.24 5.68
CA GLU A 48 -23.82 -2.28 5.00
C GLU A 48 -23.10 -0.92 4.86
N TRP A 49 -23.35 -0.24 3.73
CA TRP A 49 -22.83 1.10 3.47
C TRP A 49 -23.71 1.81 2.42
N LYS A 50 -23.57 3.13 2.33
CA LYS A 50 -24.17 3.95 1.27
C LYS A 50 -23.07 4.69 0.50
N GLY A 51 -23.38 5.15 -0.70
CA GLY A 51 -22.49 6.01 -1.48
C GLY A 51 -22.40 5.61 -2.95
N ARG A 52 -21.35 6.05 -3.63
CA ARG A 52 -21.17 5.86 -5.08
C ARG A 52 -19.79 5.27 -5.41
N VAL A 53 -19.79 4.45 -6.45
CA VAL A 53 -18.58 4.01 -7.16
C VAL A 53 -18.39 4.93 -8.36
N PHE A 54 -17.16 5.38 -8.61
CA PHE A 54 -16.78 6.13 -9.79
C PHE A 54 -16.15 5.17 -10.81
N ASP A 55 -16.48 5.32 -12.09
CA ASP A 55 -15.91 4.52 -13.17
C ASP A 55 -14.55 5.07 -13.62
N GLY A 56 -13.86 4.35 -14.51
CA GLY A 56 -12.56 4.78 -15.03
C GLY A 56 -12.60 6.17 -15.69
N GLN A 57 -13.68 6.49 -16.40
CA GLN A 57 -13.85 7.80 -17.06
C GLN A 57 -13.90 8.96 -16.06
N ALA A 58 -14.60 8.79 -14.94
CA ALA A 58 -14.62 9.80 -13.88
C ALA A 58 -13.23 10.02 -13.26
N ILE A 59 -12.40 8.98 -13.16
CA ILE A 59 -11.00 9.11 -12.71
C ILE A 59 -10.18 9.90 -13.73
N GLU A 60 -10.29 9.57 -15.01
CA GLU A 60 -9.62 10.27 -16.10
C GLU A 60 -10.00 11.76 -16.15
N GLU A 61 -11.29 12.10 -15.99
CA GLU A 61 -11.78 13.48 -15.98
C GLU A 61 -11.17 14.32 -14.83
N VAL A 62 -11.04 13.73 -13.63
CA VAL A 62 -10.41 14.43 -12.51
C VAL A 62 -8.91 14.63 -12.77
N VAL A 63 -8.23 13.61 -13.31
CA VAL A 63 -6.80 13.70 -13.66
C VAL A 63 -6.56 14.72 -14.77
N ASP A 64 -7.46 14.84 -15.74
CA ASP A 64 -7.44 15.89 -16.76
C ASP A 64 -7.50 17.28 -16.11
N GLY A 65 -8.44 17.49 -15.19
CA GLY A 65 -8.55 18.74 -14.45
C GLY A 65 -7.28 19.11 -13.68
N ILE A 66 -6.57 18.13 -13.11
CA ILE A 66 -5.26 18.32 -12.46
C ILE A 66 -4.20 18.70 -13.51
N ALA A 67 -4.13 17.97 -14.63
CA ALA A 67 -3.17 18.21 -15.69
C ALA A 67 -3.31 19.62 -16.29
N GLU A 68 -4.54 20.12 -16.46
CA GLU A 68 -4.83 21.48 -16.94
C GLU A 68 -4.38 22.59 -16.01
N ARG A 69 -4.02 22.30 -14.75
CA ARG A 69 -3.36 23.27 -13.86
C ARG A 69 -1.86 23.36 -14.10
N GLY A 70 -1.30 22.54 -14.99
CA GLY A 70 0.12 22.53 -15.33
C GLY A 70 1.01 21.92 -14.24
N VAL A 71 0.43 21.18 -13.30
CA VAL A 71 1.16 20.64 -12.13
C VAL A 71 1.62 19.20 -12.29
N LEU A 72 1.18 18.48 -13.33
CA LEU A 72 1.45 17.04 -13.46
C LEU A 72 2.95 16.70 -13.49
N GLY A 73 3.80 17.59 -14.03
CA GLY A 73 5.26 17.43 -14.02
C GLY A 73 5.92 17.57 -12.64
N SER A 74 5.16 17.99 -11.62
CA SER A 74 5.61 18.04 -10.21
C SER A 74 5.14 16.84 -9.38
N CYS A 75 4.44 15.87 -9.99
CA CYS A 75 4.05 14.62 -9.33
C CYS A 75 5.26 13.68 -9.24
N ASP A 76 5.67 13.33 -8.02
CA ASP A 76 6.81 12.45 -7.76
C ASP A 76 6.41 10.97 -7.68
N ALA A 77 5.17 10.69 -7.30
CA ALA A 77 4.64 9.34 -7.29
C ALA A 77 3.13 9.25 -7.55
N VAL A 78 2.71 8.16 -8.17
CA VAL A 78 1.32 7.71 -8.16
C VAL A 78 1.21 6.56 -7.15
N LEU A 79 0.20 6.60 -6.30
CA LEU A 79 -0.12 5.52 -5.35
C LEU A 79 -1.51 4.98 -5.66
N SER A 80 -1.63 3.66 -5.83
CA SER A 80 -2.91 2.96 -5.95
C SER A 80 -3.08 1.89 -4.89
N GLY A 81 -4.33 1.52 -4.63
CA GLY A 81 -4.71 0.44 -3.73
C GLY A 81 -5.98 -0.24 -4.24
N TYR A 82 -6.96 -0.49 -3.36
CA TYR A 82 -8.20 -1.18 -3.75
C TYR A 82 -8.86 -0.60 -5.02
N LEU A 83 -9.06 -1.47 -6.02
CA LEU A 83 -9.73 -1.16 -7.29
C LEU A 83 -11.11 -1.82 -7.35
N GLY A 84 -12.14 -1.01 -7.61
CA GLY A 84 -13.53 -1.48 -7.70
C GLY A 84 -13.84 -2.28 -8.97
N SER A 85 -13.04 -2.10 -10.03
CA SER A 85 -13.22 -2.69 -11.36
C SER A 85 -11.95 -2.49 -12.23
N ALA A 86 -11.81 -3.27 -13.30
CA ALA A 86 -10.63 -3.25 -14.15
C ALA A 86 -10.50 -1.96 -14.98
N ASP A 87 -11.61 -1.30 -15.32
CA ASP A 87 -11.61 0.00 -16.00
C ASP A 87 -10.95 1.10 -15.15
N ILE A 88 -11.22 1.13 -13.85
CA ILE A 88 -10.53 2.01 -12.89
C ILE A 88 -9.04 1.69 -12.90
N GLY A 89 -8.68 0.41 -12.92
CA GLY A 89 -7.30 -0.02 -13.03
C GLY A 89 -6.60 0.49 -14.29
N HIS A 90 -7.25 0.42 -15.45
CA HIS A 90 -6.72 0.96 -16.69
C HIS A 90 -6.53 2.49 -16.61
N ALA A 91 -7.48 3.23 -16.02
CA ALA A 91 -7.36 4.67 -15.79
C ALA A 91 -6.15 5.02 -14.90
N VAL A 92 -5.87 4.20 -13.87
CA VAL A 92 -4.66 4.35 -13.03
C VAL A 92 -3.39 4.19 -13.87
N VAL A 93 -3.28 3.11 -14.64
CA VAL A 93 -2.06 2.84 -15.45
C VAL A 93 -1.86 3.91 -16.53
N GLN A 94 -2.94 4.38 -17.16
CA GLN A 94 -2.86 5.52 -18.09
C GLN A 94 -2.41 6.80 -17.39
N THR A 95 -2.90 7.06 -16.16
CA THR A 95 -2.46 8.19 -15.35
C THR A 95 -0.96 8.11 -15.05
N VAL A 96 -0.44 6.94 -14.69
CA VAL A 96 0.99 6.70 -14.50
C VAL A 96 1.78 7.04 -15.76
N GLN A 97 1.33 6.58 -16.93
CA GLN A 97 1.98 6.88 -18.22
C GLN A 97 1.98 8.39 -18.52
N ARG A 98 0.88 9.09 -18.24
CA ARG A 98 0.76 10.53 -18.42
C ARG A 98 1.71 11.29 -17.50
N VAL A 99 1.74 10.94 -16.22
CA VAL A 99 2.69 11.52 -15.25
C VAL A 99 4.12 11.30 -15.72
N ARG A 100 4.49 10.07 -16.10
CA ARG A 100 5.85 9.75 -16.58
C ARG A 100 6.23 10.48 -17.87
N SER A 101 5.27 10.81 -18.74
CA SER A 101 5.56 11.56 -19.97
C SER A 101 6.03 13.01 -19.71
N VAL A 102 5.68 13.57 -18.56
CA VAL A 102 6.08 14.92 -18.13
C VAL A 102 7.08 14.92 -16.96
N ASN A 103 7.15 13.84 -16.19
CA ASN A 103 8.16 13.58 -15.16
C ASN A 103 8.66 12.13 -15.24
N PRO A 104 9.71 11.83 -16.05
CA PRO A 104 10.23 10.48 -16.19
C PRO A 104 10.81 9.85 -14.91
N ALA A 105 11.05 10.66 -13.86
CA ALA A 105 11.53 10.18 -12.56
C ALA A 105 10.38 9.78 -11.61
N ALA A 106 9.13 10.06 -11.98
CA ALA A 106 7.98 9.71 -11.16
C ALA A 106 7.82 8.19 -11.06
N VAL A 107 7.53 7.72 -9.84
CA VAL A 107 7.37 6.30 -9.55
C VAL A 107 5.90 5.91 -9.40
N TYR A 108 5.59 4.66 -9.66
CA TYR A 108 4.28 4.07 -9.37
C TYR A 108 4.40 3.05 -8.24
N CYS A 109 3.68 3.30 -7.15
CA CYS A 109 3.48 2.38 -6.04
C CYS A 109 2.09 1.75 -6.14
N CYS A 110 2.04 0.44 -6.30
CA CYS A 110 0.81 -0.34 -6.42
C CYS A 110 0.64 -1.23 -5.19
N ASP A 111 -0.38 -0.97 -4.38
CA ASP A 111 -0.82 -1.94 -3.38
C ASP A 111 -1.79 -2.94 -4.05
N PRO A 112 -1.36 -4.19 -4.31
CA PRO A 112 -2.07 -5.14 -5.16
C PRO A 112 -3.19 -5.85 -4.39
N VAL A 113 -4.15 -5.07 -3.88
CA VAL A 113 -5.25 -5.57 -3.04
C VAL A 113 -6.05 -6.63 -3.80
N ILE A 114 -5.89 -7.89 -3.40
CA ILE A 114 -6.55 -9.06 -4.01
C ILE A 114 -7.26 -9.89 -2.93
N GLY A 115 -6.60 -10.13 -1.81
CA GLY A 115 -7.01 -11.16 -0.88
C GLY A 115 -6.21 -11.14 0.41
N ASP A 116 -6.60 -12.00 1.36
CA ASP A 116 -5.93 -12.10 2.65
C ASP A 116 -5.90 -13.56 3.13
N VAL A 117 -4.93 -13.89 3.98
CA VAL A 117 -4.79 -15.22 4.59
C VAL A 117 -6.07 -15.57 5.34
N GLY A 118 -6.62 -16.76 5.05
CA GLY A 118 -7.86 -17.26 5.65
C GLY A 118 -9.16 -16.68 5.05
N ARG A 119 -9.10 -15.55 4.33
CA ARG A 119 -10.26 -15.00 3.58
C ARG A 119 -10.23 -15.37 2.10
N GLY A 120 -9.05 -15.61 1.55
CA GLY A 120 -8.86 -15.82 0.12
C GLY A 120 -9.08 -14.54 -0.69
N VAL A 121 -9.34 -14.71 -1.99
CA VAL A 121 -9.65 -13.59 -2.90
C VAL A 121 -11.00 -12.98 -2.53
N PHE A 122 -11.03 -11.68 -2.22
CA PHE A 122 -12.26 -10.95 -1.88
C PHE A 122 -12.60 -9.82 -2.87
N VAL A 123 -11.77 -9.60 -3.89
CA VAL A 123 -12.05 -8.67 -4.98
C VAL A 123 -12.93 -9.28 -6.07
N ARG A 124 -13.41 -8.43 -6.98
CA ARG A 124 -14.25 -8.88 -8.11
C ARG A 124 -13.44 -9.74 -9.09
N PRO A 125 -14.10 -10.68 -9.81
CA PRO A 125 -13.46 -11.41 -10.91
C PRO A 125 -12.79 -10.45 -11.92
N GLY A 126 -11.62 -10.82 -12.43
CA GLY A 126 -10.84 -10.01 -13.36
C GLY A 126 -9.84 -9.06 -12.69
N ILE A 127 -10.04 -8.68 -11.42
CA ILE A 127 -9.07 -7.85 -10.68
C ILE A 127 -7.75 -8.59 -10.42
N PRO A 128 -7.72 -9.85 -9.97
CA PRO A 128 -6.46 -10.54 -9.74
C PRO A 128 -5.63 -10.70 -11.02
N GLU A 129 -6.28 -11.00 -12.15
CA GLU A 129 -5.65 -11.08 -13.47
C GLU A 129 -5.12 -9.71 -13.90
N PHE A 130 -5.93 -8.65 -13.76
CA PHE A 130 -5.51 -7.28 -14.04
C PHE A 130 -4.29 -6.85 -13.20
N MET A 131 -4.29 -7.18 -11.90
CA MET A 131 -3.17 -6.86 -11.02
C MET A 131 -1.89 -7.52 -11.53
N ARG A 132 -1.93 -8.82 -11.83
CA ARG A 132 -0.77 -9.60 -12.28
C ARG A 132 -0.28 -9.20 -13.67
N GLU A 133 -1.20 -8.95 -14.61
CA GLU A 133 -0.86 -8.78 -16.03
C GLU A 133 -0.66 -7.32 -16.44
N VAL A 134 -1.17 -6.35 -15.67
CA VAL A 134 -1.15 -4.93 -16.04
C VAL A 134 -0.58 -4.04 -14.93
N ALA A 135 -1.16 -4.08 -13.72
CA ALA A 135 -0.81 -3.11 -12.69
C ALA A 135 0.59 -3.33 -12.10
N VAL A 136 0.89 -4.58 -11.69
CA VAL A 136 2.20 -4.96 -11.14
C VAL A 136 3.31 -4.75 -12.16
N PRO A 137 3.19 -5.19 -13.43
CA PRO A 137 4.20 -4.89 -14.45
C PRO A 137 4.45 -3.41 -14.71
N ALA A 138 3.47 -2.53 -14.47
CA ALA A 138 3.61 -1.09 -14.64
C ALA A 138 4.27 -0.39 -13.44
N ALA A 139 4.29 -1.03 -12.28
CA ALA A 139 4.73 -0.46 -11.00
C ALA A 139 6.26 -0.49 -10.84
N ASP A 140 6.79 0.50 -10.11
CA ASP A 140 8.18 0.49 -9.65
C ASP A 140 8.28 -0.12 -8.24
N LEU A 141 7.21 0.04 -7.44
CA LEU A 141 7.07 -0.50 -6.09
C LEU A 141 5.74 -1.23 -5.95
N VAL A 142 5.75 -2.39 -5.28
CA VAL A 142 4.52 -3.10 -4.90
C VAL A 142 4.53 -3.45 -3.42
N THR A 143 3.35 -3.48 -2.80
CA THR A 143 3.22 -3.70 -1.34
C THR A 143 2.31 -4.88 -0.96
N PRO A 144 2.45 -6.08 -1.58
CA PRO A 144 1.56 -7.20 -1.30
C PRO A 144 1.61 -7.63 0.16
N ASN A 145 0.52 -8.16 0.71
CA ASN A 145 0.61 -9.04 1.87
C ASN A 145 1.13 -10.44 1.49
N HIS A 146 1.37 -11.31 2.47
CA HIS A 146 1.88 -12.67 2.20
C HIS A 146 0.99 -13.48 1.23
N PHE A 147 -0.33 -13.44 1.38
CA PHE A 147 -1.24 -14.13 0.46
C PHE A 147 -1.13 -13.58 -0.97
N GLU A 148 -1.03 -12.27 -1.10
CA GLU A 148 -0.93 -11.59 -2.39
C GLU A 148 0.42 -11.87 -3.07
N LEU A 149 1.51 -11.94 -2.29
CA LEU A 149 2.83 -12.35 -2.80
C LEU A 149 2.74 -13.76 -3.41
N ASP A 150 2.24 -14.72 -2.64
CA ASP A 150 2.08 -16.11 -3.07
C ASP A 150 1.20 -16.21 -4.32
N PHE A 151 0.11 -15.45 -4.35
CA PHE A 151 -0.81 -15.39 -5.49
C PHE A 151 -0.13 -14.86 -6.75
N LEU A 152 0.60 -13.73 -6.63
CA LEU A 152 1.29 -13.10 -7.76
C LEU A 152 2.44 -13.98 -8.27
N ALA A 153 3.21 -14.59 -7.37
CA ALA A 153 4.29 -15.51 -7.71
C ALA A 153 3.78 -16.85 -8.25
N GLY A 154 2.54 -17.24 -7.91
CA GLY A 154 1.94 -18.51 -8.28
C GLY A 154 2.50 -19.70 -7.50
N THR A 155 3.09 -19.45 -6.32
CA THR A 155 3.65 -20.46 -5.44
C THR A 155 3.28 -20.15 -4.00
N ALA A 156 2.99 -21.18 -3.20
CA ALA A 156 2.78 -21.01 -1.77
C ALA A 156 4.13 -21.06 -1.05
N THR A 157 4.37 -20.14 -0.13
CA THR A 157 5.65 -20.04 0.58
C THR A 157 5.51 -20.33 2.07
N LYS A 158 6.55 -20.94 2.66
CA LYS A 158 6.64 -21.26 4.09
C LYS A 158 7.98 -20.91 4.68
N THR A 159 9.05 -21.00 3.90
CA THR A 159 10.40 -20.66 4.35
C THR A 159 10.84 -19.32 3.81
N LEU A 160 11.82 -18.69 4.46
CA LEU A 160 12.35 -17.40 4.01
C LEU A 160 12.97 -17.49 2.60
N ASP A 161 13.62 -18.62 2.27
CA ASP A 161 14.19 -18.83 0.93
C ASP A 161 13.09 -18.89 -0.15
N GLU A 162 11.98 -19.59 0.11
CA GLU A 162 10.83 -19.62 -0.80
C GLU A 162 10.19 -18.24 -0.97
N VAL A 163 10.13 -17.44 0.11
CA VAL A 163 9.63 -16.06 0.05
C VAL A 163 10.53 -15.20 -0.82
N ARG A 164 11.86 -15.36 -0.73
CA ARG A 164 12.81 -14.64 -1.60
C ARG A 164 12.63 -15.02 -3.07
N ASP A 165 12.48 -16.31 -3.36
CA ASP A 165 12.20 -16.79 -4.72
C ASP A 165 10.86 -16.22 -5.26
N ALA A 166 9.83 -16.13 -4.40
CA ALA A 166 8.54 -15.53 -4.76
C ALA A 166 8.66 -14.02 -5.02
N VAL A 167 9.45 -13.30 -4.22
CA VAL A 167 9.75 -11.89 -4.46
C VAL A 167 10.48 -11.70 -5.78
N ASP A 168 11.50 -12.52 -6.07
CA ASP A 168 12.25 -12.46 -7.33
C ASP A 168 11.33 -12.72 -8.53
N ALA A 169 10.40 -13.66 -8.41
CA ALA A 169 9.39 -13.92 -9.44
C ALA A 169 8.47 -12.71 -9.67
N VAL A 170 8.08 -12.00 -8.62
CA VAL A 170 7.27 -10.77 -8.73
C VAL A 170 8.09 -9.62 -9.32
N GLN A 171 9.34 -9.45 -8.92
CA GLN A 171 10.24 -8.44 -9.49
C GLN A 171 10.49 -8.67 -10.99
N ALA A 172 10.51 -9.93 -11.43
CA ALA A 172 10.65 -10.28 -12.85
C ALA A 172 9.49 -9.76 -13.73
N PHE A 173 8.34 -9.39 -13.15
CA PHE A 173 7.25 -8.74 -13.89
C PHE A 173 7.49 -7.26 -14.17
N GLY A 174 8.33 -6.57 -13.38
CA GLY A 174 8.51 -5.13 -13.49
C GLY A 174 9.02 -4.41 -12.22
N PRO A 175 8.39 -4.58 -11.04
CA PRO A 175 8.70 -3.74 -9.89
C PRO A 175 10.12 -3.96 -9.38
N ARG A 176 10.82 -2.86 -9.08
CA ARG A 176 12.15 -2.89 -8.48
C ARG A 176 12.09 -3.14 -6.97
N VAL A 177 11.02 -2.67 -6.32
CA VAL A 177 10.87 -2.73 -4.87
C VAL A 177 9.62 -3.52 -4.51
N VAL A 178 9.76 -4.48 -3.59
CA VAL A 178 8.63 -5.26 -3.06
C VAL A 178 8.64 -5.14 -1.55
N LEU A 179 7.54 -4.65 -0.96
CA LEU A 179 7.27 -4.74 0.47
C LEU A 179 6.22 -5.84 0.70
N THR A 180 6.65 -6.96 1.28
CA THR A 180 5.74 -8.01 1.75
C THR A 180 5.31 -7.73 3.18
N THR A 181 4.01 -7.51 3.38
CA THR A 181 3.41 -7.26 4.70
C THR A 181 2.81 -8.52 5.29
N SER A 182 2.62 -8.54 6.61
CA SER A 182 1.96 -9.65 7.33
C SER A 182 2.57 -11.02 7.05
N LEU A 183 3.90 -11.09 6.89
CA LEU A 183 4.64 -12.30 6.55
C LEU A 183 4.72 -13.23 7.75
N VAL A 184 4.48 -14.52 7.50
CA VAL A 184 4.59 -15.59 8.49
C VAL A 184 5.24 -16.80 7.83
N THR A 185 6.49 -17.05 8.19
CA THR A 185 7.29 -18.20 7.77
C THR A 185 7.45 -19.20 8.91
N ASP A 186 8.02 -20.37 8.62
CA ASP A 186 8.32 -21.41 9.62
C ASP A 186 9.23 -20.93 10.76
N ASP A 187 10.07 -19.91 10.52
CA ASP A 187 10.93 -19.29 11.53
C ASP A 187 10.29 -18.07 12.24
N THR A 188 9.06 -17.71 11.91
CA THR A 188 8.30 -16.65 12.58
C THR A 188 7.68 -17.17 13.88
N PRO A 189 8.03 -16.61 15.06
CA PRO A 189 7.40 -16.96 16.33
C PRO A 189 5.89 -16.70 16.32
N GLY A 190 5.13 -17.49 17.08
CA GLY A 190 3.66 -17.37 17.12
C GLY A 190 3.14 -16.03 17.66
N ASP A 191 3.96 -15.33 18.46
CA ASP A 191 3.71 -13.99 19.02
C ASP A 191 4.34 -12.87 18.18
N ALA A 192 4.74 -13.14 16.94
CA ALA A 192 5.36 -12.18 16.04
C ALA A 192 4.71 -12.15 14.65
N VAL A 193 5.02 -11.09 13.91
CA VAL A 193 4.75 -10.96 12.48
C VAL A 193 5.92 -10.26 11.80
N ASP A 194 6.29 -10.76 10.62
CA ASP A 194 7.39 -10.24 9.84
C ASP A 194 6.89 -9.31 8.73
N LEU A 195 7.77 -8.39 8.34
CA LEU A 195 7.68 -7.61 7.12
C LEU A 195 9.00 -7.75 6.39
N LEU A 196 8.94 -7.89 5.06
CA LEU A 196 10.11 -8.04 4.22
C LEU A 196 10.10 -6.98 3.13
N ALA A 197 11.17 -6.19 2.99
CA ALA A 197 11.35 -5.29 1.86
C ALA A 197 12.54 -5.74 1.02
N SER A 198 12.38 -5.76 -0.30
CA SER A 198 13.42 -6.21 -1.22
C SER A 198 13.67 -5.20 -2.32
N GLU A 199 14.95 -4.89 -2.58
CA GLU A 199 15.37 -3.97 -3.64
C GLU A 199 16.80 -4.34 -4.10
N GLY A 200 17.00 -4.46 -5.42
CA GLY A 200 18.32 -4.69 -6.00
C GLY A 200 18.99 -6.00 -5.58
N GLY A 201 18.21 -7.07 -5.37
CA GLY A 201 18.71 -8.39 -4.94
C GLY A 201 19.08 -8.49 -3.46
N ARG A 202 18.75 -7.47 -2.66
CA ARG A 202 18.90 -7.46 -1.20
C ARG A 202 17.52 -7.57 -0.56
N HIS A 203 17.43 -8.29 0.55
CA HIS A 203 16.20 -8.45 1.30
C HIS A 203 16.42 -8.01 2.74
N PHE A 204 15.47 -7.23 3.25
CA PHE A 204 15.50 -6.67 4.59
C PHE A 204 14.26 -7.14 5.33
N ARG A 205 14.45 -7.65 6.53
CA ARG A 205 13.38 -8.11 7.40
C ARG A 205 13.27 -7.21 8.62
N VAL A 206 12.04 -6.92 9.00
CA VAL A 206 11.67 -6.39 10.31
C VAL A 206 10.68 -7.34 10.96
N ARG A 207 10.96 -7.75 12.18
CA ARG A 207 10.07 -8.58 13.02
C ARG A 207 9.45 -7.70 14.10
N THR A 208 8.12 -7.74 14.21
CA THR A 208 7.37 -6.99 15.23
C THR A 208 6.55 -7.93 16.11
N PRO A 209 6.24 -7.54 17.37
CA PRO A 209 5.26 -8.27 18.17
C PRO A 209 3.91 -8.32 17.47
N ARG A 210 3.26 -9.48 17.51
CA ARG A 210 1.89 -9.66 17.02
C ARG A 210 0.92 -9.01 18.00
N LEU A 211 0.13 -8.09 17.47
CA LEU A 211 -0.99 -7.48 18.19
C LEU A 211 -2.28 -8.27 17.92
N ASP A 212 -3.15 -8.38 18.90
CA ASP A 212 -4.49 -8.99 18.80
C ASP A 212 -5.51 -7.96 18.31
N VAL A 213 -5.22 -7.38 17.13
CA VAL A 213 -6.05 -6.37 16.48
C VAL A 213 -6.31 -6.76 15.03
N SER A 214 -7.59 -6.83 14.65
CA SER A 214 -8.02 -7.08 13.28
C SER A 214 -8.89 -5.91 12.81
N VAL A 215 -8.29 -5.05 11.99
CA VAL A 215 -8.86 -3.78 11.55
C VAL A 215 -8.62 -3.58 10.05
N ASN A 216 -9.48 -2.80 9.40
CA ASN A 216 -9.28 -2.42 8.00
C ASN A 216 -8.39 -1.18 7.93
N GLY A 217 -7.76 -0.94 6.77
CA GLY A 217 -6.98 0.27 6.51
C GLY A 217 -5.50 0.20 6.90
N ALA A 218 -5.07 -0.83 7.63
CA ALA A 218 -3.67 -0.98 8.01
C ALA A 218 -2.74 -1.19 6.80
N GLY A 219 -3.19 -1.96 5.80
CA GLY A 219 -2.51 -2.14 4.51
C GLY A 219 -2.33 -0.81 3.76
N ASP A 220 -3.42 -0.05 3.62
CA ASP A 220 -3.38 1.28 2.98
C ASP A 220 -2.40 2.23 3.69
N ALA A 221 -2.40 2.21 5.03
CA ALA A 221 -1.51 3.05 5.85
C ALA A 221 -0.04 2.66 5.67
N ILE A 222 0.29 1.37 5.72
CA ILE A 222 1.68 0.94 5.57
C ILE A 222 2.20 1.14 4.14
N ALA A 223 1.37 0.93 3.12
CA ALA A 223 1.75 1.23 1.74
C ALA A 223 2.12 2.72 1.56
N ALA A 224 1.31 3.61 2.15
CA ALA A 224 1.55 5.05 2.13
C ALA A 224 2.82 5.45 2.92
N LEU A 225 2.99 4.92 4.13
CA LEU A 225 4.16 5.18 4.98
C LEU A 225 5.45 4.68 4.33
N PHE A 226 5.44 3.46 3.78
CA PHE A 226 6.59 2.90 3.08
C PHE A 226 6.97 3.73 1.85
N LEU A 227 6.00 4.11 1.02
CA LEU A 227 6.23 5.00 -0.12
C LEU A 227 6.86 6.33 0.33
N ALA A 228 6.34 6.95 1.39
CA ALA A 228 6.87 8.21 1.91
C ALA A 228 8.35 8.09 2.31
N HIS A 229 8.67 7.09 3.13
CA HIS A 229 10.05 6.90 3.58
C HIS A 229 10.97 6.50 2.44
N TRP A 230 10.51 5.68 1.50
CA TRP A 230 11.31 5.28 0.34
C TRP A 230 11.57 6.44 -0.62
N LEU A 231 10.59 7.33 -0.86
CA LEU A 231 10.81 8.53 -1.67
C LEU A 231 11.91 9.43 -1.09
N SER A 232 12.01 9.47 0.25
CA SER A 232 13.01 10.25 0.98
C SER A 232 14.37 9.55 1.07
N SER A 233 14.41 8.25 1.37
CA SER A 233 15.66 7.52 1.62
C SER A 233 16.27 6.92 0.35
N ARG A 234 15.42 6.55 -0.62
CA ARG A 234 15.75 5.68 -1.75
C ARG A 234 16.45 4.38 -1.32
N ASP A 235 16.04 3.87 -0.15
CA ASP A 235 16.56 2.66 0.47
C ASP A 235 15.41 1.86 1.11
N ALA A 236 15.17 0.65 0.59
CA ALA A 236 14.09 -0.23 1.03
C ALA A 236 14.19 -0.66 2.50
N GLY A 237 15.41 -0.89 3.03
CA GLY A 237 15.61 -1.29 4.42
C GLY A 237 15.28 -0.17 5.41
N ALA A 238 15.73 1.05 5.12
CA ALA A 238 15.39 2.25 5.90
C ALA A 238 13.89 2.56 5.84
N ALA A 239 13.28 2.42 4.65
CA ALA A 239 11.84 2.61 4.48
C ALA A 239 11.02 1.57 5.25
N LEU A 240 11.44 0.31 5.21
CA LEU A 240 10.84 -0.78 5.96
C LEU A 240 10.86 -0.51 7.47
N GLY A 241 12.03 -0.17 8.03
CA GLY A 241 12.16 0.09 9.47
C GLY A 241 11.26 1.22 9.96
N ALA A 242 11.21 2.33 9.22
CA ALA A 242 10.40 3.49 9.59
C ALA A 242 8.89 3.24 9.43
N ALA A 243 8.47 2.57 8.35
CA ALA A 243 7.07 2.22 8.12
C ALA A 243 6.56 1.18 9.14
N ALA A 244 7.37 0.16 9.44
CA ALA A 244 7.04 -0.86 10.44
C ALA A 244 6.88 -0.27 11.84
N ALA A 245 7.79 0.64 12.24
CA ALA A 245 7.68 1.35 13.51
C ALA A 245 6.38 2.16 13.61
N SER A 246 6.09 2.96 12.57
CA SER A 246 4.92 3.83 12.50
C SER A 246 3.60 3.04 12.55
N VAL A 247 3.47 1.99 11.74
CA VAL A 247 2.25 1.18 11.69
C VAL A 247 2.06 0.37 12.98
N HIS A 248 3.15 -0.12 13.59
CA HIS A 248 3.05 -0.83 14.87
C HIS A 248 2.51 0.09 15.97
N GLY A 249 3.04 1.31 16.11
CA GLY A 249 2.54 2.28 17.08
C GLY A 249 1.07 2.64 16.86
N LEU A 250 0.66 2.84 15.59
CA LEU A 250 -0.75 3.04 15.22
C LEU A 250 -1.65 1.88 15.66
N LEU A 251 -1.26 0.65 15.35
CA LEU A 251 -2.04 -0.54 15.67
C LEU A 251 -2.05 -0.82 17.17
N GLU A 252 -0.96 -0.57 17.87
CA GLU A 252 -0.87 -0.72 19.33
C GLU A 252 -1.80 0.29 20.04
N ALA A 253 -1.83 1.54 19.58
CA ALA A 253 -2.77 2.54 20.09
C ALA A 253 -4.24 2.13 19.82
N THR A 254 -4.49 1.57 18.64
CA THR A 254 -5.82 1.09 18.23
C THR A 254 -6.28 -0.09 19.10
N GLU A 255 -5.40 -1.06 19.36
CA GLU A 255 -5.63 -2.21 20.23
C GLU A 255 -5.89 -1.78 21.68
N LYS A 256 -5.03 -0.92 22.25
CA LYS A 256 -5.18 -0.37 23.61
C LYS A 256 -6.53 0.31 23.82
N ALA A 257 -7.01 1.02 22.80
CA ALA A 257 -8.30 1.67 22.81
C ALA A 257 -9.48 0.72 22.53
N ARG A 258 -9.21 -0.53 22.11
CA ARG A 258 -10.20 -1.51 21.62
C ARG A 258 -11.09 -0.92 20.53
N SER A 259 -10.49 -0.12 19.65
CA SER A 259 -11.21 0.56 18.58
C SER A 259 -11.43 -0.37 17.39
N ARG A 260 -12.59 -0.23 16.74
CA ARG A 260 -12.90 -0.92 15.47
C ARG A 260 -12.19 -0.27 14.28
N GLU A 261 -11.96 1.04 14.35
CA GLU A 261 -11.25 1.81 13.33
C GLU A 261 -9.81 2.07 13.79
N ILE A 262 -8.87 2.07 12.85
CA ILE A 262 -7.50 2.52 13.11
C ILE A 262 -7.50 3.98 13.58
N LEU A 263 -6.75 4.26 14.63
CA LEU A 263 -6.75 5.57 15.28
C LEU A 263 -5.73 6.55 14.68
N LEU A 264 -5.76 6.74 13.35
CA LEU A 264 -4.76 7.51 12.61
C LEU A 264 -4.47 8.89 13.19
N VAL A 265 -5.53 9.65 13.50
CA VAL A 265 -5.38 11.03 14.00
C VAL A 265 -4.91 11.05 15.45
N ALA A 266 -5.37 10.12 16.28
CA ALA A 266 -4.96 10.06 17.68
C ALA A 266 -3.51 9.56 17.84
N ALA A 267 -3.09 8.64 16.96
CA ALA A 267 -1.74 8.08 16.93
C ALA A 267 -0.80 8.82 15.96
N GLN A 268 -1.14 10.04 15.53
CA GLN A 268 -0.40 10.74 14.47
C GLN A 268 1.08 10.98 14.76
N ASP A 269 1.46 11.05 16.05
CA ASP A 269 2.85 11.25 16.45
C ASP A 269 3.69 10.01 16.18
N GLU A 270 3.07 8.82 16.11
CA GLU A 270 3.74 7.58 15.71
C GLU A 270 4.27 7.64 14.27
N PHE A 271 3.73 8.51 13.42
CA PHE A 271 4.25 8.65 12.04
C PHE A 271 5.53 9.47 11.98
N VAL A 272 5.74 10.41 12.91
CA VAL A 272 6.88 11.35 12.87
C VAL A 272 7.94 11.00 13.90
N THR A 273 7.52 10.49 15.05
CA THR A 273 8.41 10.04 16.12
C THR A 273 7.81 8.78 16.73
N PRO A 274 7.93 7.62 16.04
CA PRO A 274 7.43 6.36 16.55
C PRO A 274 7.95 6.06 17.95
N SER A 275 7.08 5.56 18.82
CA SER A 275 7.43 5.15 20.19
C SER A 275 8.26 3.87 20.23
N HIS A 276 8.27 3.11 19.14
CA HIS A 276 9.02 1.86 18.95
C HIS A 276 10.00 1.97 17.79
N THR A 277 11.06 1.18 17.85
CA THR A 277 11.94 0.92 16.70
C THR A 277 12.27 -0.56 16.69
N PHE A 278 12.34 -1.14 15.49
CA PHE A 278 12.65 -2.56 15.31
C PHE A 278 13.95 -2.71 14.52
N PRO A 279 14.77 -3.73 14.80
CA PRO A 279 15.97 -3.99 14.03
C PRO A 279 15.59 -4.35 12.58
N VAL A 280 16.32 -3.76 11.64
CA VAL A 280 16.27 -4.12 10.22
C VAL A 280 17.42 -5.09 9.96
N GLU A 281 17.11 -6.34 9.65
CA GLU A 281 18.08 -7.39 9.37
C GLU A 281 18.15 -7.64 7.86
N GLU A 282 19.34 -7.68 7.28
CA GLU A 282 19.52 -8.16 5.90
C GLU A 282 19.57 -9.69 5.90
N VAL A 283 18.76 -10.33 5.06
CA VAL A 283 18.50 -11.78 5.06
C VAL A 283 18.58 -12.42 3.67
#